data_AF-A0A932D125-F1
#
_entry.id   AF-A0A932D125-F1
#
_cell.length_a   1.000
_cell.length_b   1.000
_cell.length_c   1.000
_cell.angle_alpha   90.00
_cell.angle_beta   90.00
_cell.angle_gamma   90.00
#
_symmetry.space_group_name_H-M   'P 1'
#
loop_
_entity.id
_entity.type
_entity.pdbx_description
1 polymer ?
#
loop_
_entity_poly.entity_id
_entity_poly.type
_entity_poly.pdbx_seq_one_letter_code
_entity_poly.pdbx_strand_id
1 'polypeptide(L)'
;MGVDPNAAFARHWKKTHGQKVTIRQSHGGSGKQARAVIDGLEADVVTLALAYDIDALAEHGQLVPRDWQSKLPDRSSPYTSTIVFLVRKGNPKAIRDWGDLMKTGVLVVTPNPKTSGGARWNYLAAWAWALRKPGGSEASAEQFVRKLYANVPVLDSGARGSSTTFAQNGIGDVLLAWENEARLLVEQVGRDRLEIVIPSLSILAEPPVAVVTRNVERHGTGEVARAYLEYLYSEEAQRLVAKHFYRPRLESVARGLGRRFPPVQLVTVDEVFGGWQRAQRAHFADGGTFDRIYRPGGE
;
A
#
# COMPACT_ATOMS: atom_id res chain seq x y z
N MET A 1 14.04 -14.95 14.27
CA MET A 1 12.64 -15.16 14.66
C MET A 1 12.07 -13.86 15.23
N GLY A 2 11.52 -13.00 14.38
CA GLY A 2 10.84 -11.79 14.82
C GLY A 2 9.41 -12.12 15.23
N VAL A 3 8.98 -11.63 16.39
CA VAL A 3 7.59 -11.74 16.86
C VAL A 3 6.64 -11.16 15.81
N ASP A 4 5.74 -11.99 15.29
CA ASP A 4 4.60 -11.64 14.43
C ASP A 4 3.55 -10.85 15.25
N PRO A 5 2.97 -9.73 14.73
CA PRO A 5 1.89 -9.00 15.42
C PRO A 5 0.71 -9.89 15.84
N ASN A 6 0.37 -10.93 15.08
CA ASN A 6 -0.67 -11.87 15.48
C ASN A 6 -0.28 -12.64 16.74
N ALA A 7 0.96 -13.14 16.77
CA ALA A 7 1.49 -13.86 17.92
C ALA A 7 1.65 -12.93 19.13
N ALA A 8 2.00 -11.65 18.91
CA ALA A 8 2.07 -10.64 19.97
C ALA A 8 0.68 -10.40 20.59
N PHE A 9 -0.33 -10.13 19.76
CA PHE A 9 -1.69 -9.96 20.23
C PHE A 9 -2.23 -11.22 20.92
N ALA A 10 -2.04 -12.41 20.35
CA ALA A 10 -2.53 -13.64 20.97
C ALA A 10 -1.91 -13.89 22.36
N ARG A 11 -0.63 -13.54 22.55
CA ARG A 11 -0.01 -13.58 23.88
C ARG A 11 -0.58 -12.51 24.81
N HIS A 12 -0.75 -11.28 24.32
CA HIS A 12 -1.36 -10.19 25.08
C HIS A 12 -2.77 -10.58 25.55
N TRP A 13 -3.62 -11.04 24.64
CA TRP A 13 -5.00 -11.46 24.90
C TRP A 13 -5.07 -12.60 25.91
N LYS A 14 -4.22 -13.63 25.76
CA LYS A 14 -4.16 -14.72 26.73
C LYS A 14 -3.76 -14.24 28.12
N LYS A 15 -2.84 -13.28 28.21
CA LYS A 15 -2.40 -12.71 29.49
C LYS A 15 -3.49 -11.87 30.16
N THR A 16 -4.27 -11.11 29.40
CA THR A 16 -5.26 -10.17 29.95
C THR A 16 -6.65 -10.76 30.12
N HIS A 17 -7.04 -11.74 29.30
CA HIS A 17 -8.39 -12.31 29.28
C HIS A 17 -8.43 -13.83 29.54
N GLY A 18 -7.27 -14.50 29.65
CA GLY A 18 -7.21 -15.96 29.86
C GLY A 18 -7.62 -16.81 28.65
N GLN A 19 -7.99 -16.19 27.53
CA GLN A 19 -8.48 -16.87 26.34
C GLN A 19 -7.37 -17.10 25.29
N LYS A 20 -7.45 -18.20 24.54
CA LYS A 20 -6.54 -18.46 23.41
C LYS A 20 -7.20 -17.99 22.12
N VAL A 21 -6.51 -17.12 21.39
CA VAL A 21 -6.94 -16.63 20.06
C VAL A 21 -6.04 -17.23 18.99
N THR A 22 -6.65 -17.66 17.89
CA THR A 22 -5.94 -18.11 16.68
C THR A 22 -6.32 -17.18 15.54
N ILE A 23 -5.33 -16.53 14.95
CA ILE A 23 -5.53 -15.61 13.83
C ILE A 23 -5.10 -16.33 12.55
N ARG A 24 -5.97 -16.31 11.53
CA ARG A 24 -5.67 -16.82 10.19
C ARG A 24 -5.60 -15.64 9.23
N GLN A 25 -4.61 -15.65 8.34
CA GLN A 25 -4.39 -14.55 7.40
C GLN A 25 -4.64 -15.00 5.96
N SER A 26 -5.17 -14.08 5.16
CA SER A 26 -5.29 -14.19 3.71
C SER A 26 -4.71 -12.93 3.08
N HIS A 27 -3.76 -13.10 2.16
CA HIS A 27 -3.04 -12.00 1.53
C HIS A 27 -3.25 -12.01 0.02
N GLY A 28 -3.39 -10.83 -0.57
CA GLY A 28 -3.60 -10.65 -2.01
C GLY A 28 -3.65 -9.17 -2.39
N GLY A 29 -3.92 -8.89 -3.66
CA GLY A 29 -4.20 -7.52 -4.11
C GLY A 29 -5.41 -6.96 -3.36
N SER A 30 -5.27 -5.78 -2.77
CA SER A 30 -6.26 -5.20 -1.84
C SER A 30 -7.69 -5.14 -2.42
N GLY A 31 -7.86 -4.71 -3.68
CA GLY A 31 -9.18 -4.70 -4.32
C GLY A 31 -9.73 -6.10 -4.60
N LYS A 32 -8.85 -7.10 -4.84
CA LYS A 32 -9.27 -8.50 -4.95
C LYS A 32 -9.71 -9.07 -3.59
N GLN A 33 -9.00 -8.76 -2.51
CA GLN A 33 -9.40 -9.16 -1.15
C GLN A 33 -10.72 -8.52 -0.72
N ALA A 34 -10.91 -7.23 -1.03
CA ALA A 34 -12.17 -6.54 -0.76
C ALA A 34 -13.37 -7.22 -1.45
N ARG A 35 -13.24 -7.52 -2.76
CA ARG A 35 -14.24 -8.29 -3.50
C ARG A 35 -14.49 -9.67 -2.90
N ALA A 36 -13.43 -10.40 -2.53
CA ALA A 36 -13.60 -11.72 -1.92
C ALA A 36 -14.44 -11.66 -0.62
N VAL A 37 -14.27 -10.62 0.20
CA VAL A 37 -15.09 -10.42 1.41
C VAL A 37 -16.53 -10.04 1.06
N ILE A 38 -16.75 -9.18 0.07
CA ILE A 38 -18.08 -8.86 -0.45
C ILE A 38 -18.79 -10.12 -0.98
N ASP A 39 -18.06 -11.00 -1.66
CA ASP A 39 -18.56 -12.22 -2.29
C ASP A 39 -18.74 -13.39 -1.30
N GLY A 40 -18.42 -13.19 0.00
CA GLY A 40 -18.75 -14.14 1.07
C GLY A 40 -17.57 -14.70 1.86
N LEU A 41 -16.32 -14.23 1.65
CA LEU A 41 -15.22 -14.57 2.56
C LEU A 41 -15.48 -13.94 3.94
N GLU A 42 -15.77 -14.77 4.94
CA GLU A 42 -16.17 -14.34 6.29
C GLU A 42 -14.98 -13.85 7.14
N ALA A 43 -14.35 -12.75 6.73
CA ALA A 43 -13.29 -12.10 7.52
C ALA A 43 -13.89 -11.36 8.73
N ASP A 44 -13.32 -11.52 9.93
CA ASP A 44 -13.70 -10.76 11.14
C ASP A 44 -13.18 -9.32 11.11
N VAL A 45 -11.97 -9.14 10.56
CA VAL A 45 -11.31 -7.85 10.38
C VAL A 45 -10.72 -7.79 8.99
N VAL A 46 -10.68 -6.59 8.43
CA VAL A 46 -9.96 -6.30 7.19
C VAL A 46 -8.82 -5.33 7.47
N THR A 47 -7.66 -5.59 6.86
CA THR A 47 -6.48 -4.72 6.90
C THR A 47 -6.04 -4.51 5.46
N LEU A 48 -6.58 -3.46 4.84
CA LEU A 48 -6.50 -3.24 3.40
C LEU A 48 -5.50 -2.14 3.07
N ALA A 49 -5.20 -1.95 1.78
CA ALA A 49 -4.15 -1.04 1.36
C ALA A 49 -4.57 0.43 1.30
N LEU A 50 -5.87 0.73 1.24
CA LEU A 50 -6.43 2.08 1.07
C LEU A 50 -7.92 2.13 1.43
N ALA A 51 -8.41 3.32 1.75
CA ALA A 51 -9.76 3.53 2.31
C ALA A 51 -10.88 3.11 1.36
N TYR A 52 -10.75 3.40 0.06
CA TYR A 52 -11.77 3.02 -0.93
C TYR A 52 -12.12 1.52 -0.91
N ASP A 53 -11.14 0.65 -0.63
CA ASP A 53 -11.40 -0.78 -0.61
C ASP A 53 -12.28 -1.20 0.59
N ILE A 54 -12.22 -0.47 1.71
CA ILE A 54 -13.14 -0.69 2.85
C ILE A 54 -14.47 0.04 2.61
N ASP A 55 -14.47 1.20 1.96
CA ASP A 55 -15.72 1.85 1.52
C ASP A 55 -16.54 0.93 0.63
N ALA A 56 -15.90 0.19 -0.29
CA ALA A 56 -16.57 -0.80 -1.13
C ALA A 56 -17.28 -1.90 -0.31
N LEU A 57 -16.73 -2.31 0.83
CA LEU A 57 -17.40 -3.25 1.76
C LEU A 57 -18.64 -2.63 2.40
N ALA A 58 -18.60 -1.32 2.69
CA ALA A 58 -19.74 -0.59 3.24
C ALA A 58 -20.84 -0.38 2.19
N GLU A 59 -20.46 -0.02 0.98
CA GLU A 59 -21.37 0.37 -0.11
C GLU A 59 -22.02 -0.84 -0.79
N HIS A 60 -21.25 -1.89 -1.08
CA HIS A 60 -21.73 -3.03 -1.86
C HIS A 60 -22.12 -4.24 -1.02
N GLY A 61 -21.48 -4.42 0.15
CA GLY A 61 -21.76 -5.55 1.04
C GLY A 61 -22.53 -5.19 2.31
N GLN A 62 -22.58 -3.89 2.68
CA GLN A 62 -23.08 -3.43 3.98
C GLN A 62 -22.44 -4.20 5.16
N LEU A 63 -21.17 -4.58 4.99
CA LEU A 63 -20.44 -5.46 5.91
C LEU A 63 -19.76 -4.68 7.04
N VAL A 64 -19.46 -3.41 6.78
CA VAL A 64 -18.89 -2.44 7.73
C VAL A 64 -19.81 -1.20 7.78
N PRO A 65 -19.84 -0.43 8.87
CA PRO A 65 -20.62 0.81 8.92
C PRO A 65 -20.04 1.87 7.98
N ARG A 66 -20.87 2.79 7.46
CA ARG A 66 -20.40 3.84 6.55
C ARG A 66 -19.41 4.82 7.17
N ASP A 67 -19.46 4.99 8.48
CA ASP A 67 -18.53 5.81 9.25
C ASP A 67 -17.37 4.98 9.84
N TRP A 68 -17.05 3.81 9.26
CA TRP A 68 -15.98 2.92 9.74
C TRP A 68 -14.65 3.65 9.94
N GLN A 69 -14.32 4.61 9.07
CA GLN A 69 -13.01 5.26 9.05
C GLN A 69 -12.75 6.11 10.31
N SER A 70 -13.81 6.57 10.98
CA SER A 70 -13.71 7.33 12.23
C SER A 70 -13.71 6.45 13.50
N LYS A 71 -13.86 5.13 13.36
CA LYS A 71 -13.96 4.21 14.52
C LYS A 71 -12.64 3.99 15.24
N LEU A 72 -11.51 4.23 14.58
CA LEU A 72 -10.17 4.14 15.16
C LEU A 72 -9.36 5.41 14.85
N PRO A 73 -8.32 5.73 15.66
CA PRO A 73 -7.49 6.91 15.45
C PRO A 73 -6.84 6.95 14.06
N ASP A 74 -6.40 8.14 13.65
CA ASP A 74 -5.63 8.34 12.41
C ASP A 74 -6.33 7.79 11.16
N ARG A 75 -7.65 8.04 11.04
CA ARG A 75 -8.48 7.54 9.93
C ARG A 75 -8.43 6.02 9.82
N SER A 76 -8.44 5.35 10.97
CA SER A 76 -8.29 3.91 11.09
C SER A 76 -7.04 3.34 10.42
N SER A 77 -5.95 4.12 10.36
CA SER A 77 -4.67 3.72 9.76
C SER A 77 -3.55 3.71 10.82
N PRO A 78 -3.29 2.57 11.48
CA PRO A 78 -2.35 2.46 12.62
C PRO A 78 -0.89 2.71 12.21
N TYR A 79 -0.58 2.68 10.92
CA TYR A 79 0.74 2.97 10.38
C TYR A 79 0.59 3.63 9.02
N THR A 80 1.71 4.17 8.52
CA THR A 80 1.80 4.70 7.17
C THR A 80 2.95 4.07 6.40
N SER A 81 3.00 4.34 5.11
CA SER A 81 4.13 4.04 4.26
C SER A 81 4.16 5.08 3.13
N THR A 82 5.02 4.87 2.16
CA THR A 82 5.10 5.69 0.96
C THR A 82 5.61 4.87 -0.21
N ILE A 83 5.66 5.46 -1.40
CA ILE A 83 6.20 4.83 -2.60
C ILE A 83 7.65 5.29 -2.80
N VAL A 84 8.54 4.32 -2.99
CA VAL A 84 9.96 4.53 -3.28
C VAL A 84 10.36 3.70 -4.50
N PHE A 85 11.56 3.95 -5.01
CA PHE A 85 12.11 3.16 -6.11
C PHE A 85 13.12 2.17 -5.56
N LEU A 86 13.01 0.91 -5.99
CA LEU A 86 14.04 -0.08 -5.75
C LEU A 86 14.76 -0.34 -7.07
N VAL A 87 16.07 -0.10 -7.10
CA VAL A 87 16.92 -0.23 -8.29
C VAL A 87 18.00 -1.29 -8.08
N ARG A 88 18.61 -1.74 -9.18
CA ARG A 88 19.76 -2.66 -9.13
C ARG A 88 20.99 -1.98 -8.55
N LYS A 89 21.92 -2.77 -7.99
CA LYS A 89 23.19 -2.31 -7.45
C LYS A 89 23.92 -1.37 -8.40
N GLY A 90 24.46 -0.28 -7.87
CA GLY A 90 25.18 0.74 -8.63
C GLY A 90 24.28 1.64 -9.47
N ASN A 91 22.96 1.42 -9.48
CA ASN A 91 21.96 2.21 -10.19
C ASN A 91 22.36 2.49 -11.65
N PRO A 92 22.47 1.46 -12.51
CA PRO A 92 23.07 1.57 -13.85
C PRO A 92 22.27 2.49 -14.80
N LYS A 93 20.99 2.73 -14.52
CA LYS A 93 20.13 3.66 -15.27
C LYS A 93 20.13 5.08 -14.70
N ALA A 94 20.92 5.34 -13.65
CA ALA A 94 21.02 6.62 -12.95
C ALA A 94 19.65 7.20 -12.58
N ILE A 95 18.76 6.36 -12.03
CA ILE A 95 17.41 6.73 -11.63
C ILE A 95 17.49 7.48 -10.31
N ARG A 96 17.00 8.72 -10.27
CA ARG A 96 17.01 9.59 -9.10
C ARG A 96 15.62 10.13 -8.77
N ASP A 97 14.77 10.31 -9.79
CA ASP A 97 13.43 10.83 -9.61
C ASP A 97 12.45 10.29 -10.68
N TRP A 98 11.16 10.59 -10.55
CA TRP A 98 10.09 10.12 -11.44
C TRP A 98 10.36 10.39 -12.92
N GLY A 99 10.97 11.53 -13.25
CA GLY A 99 11.32 11.88 -14.63
C GLY A 99 12.28 10.89 -15.31
N ASP A 100 13.13 10.21 -14.52
CA ASP A 100 14.09 9.24 -15.04
C ASP A 100 13.44 7.93 -15.50
N LEU A 101 12.24 7.63 -14.97
CA LEU A 101 11.51 6.41 -15.30
C LEU A 101 11.00 6.39 -16.76
N MET A 102 10.99 7.55 -17.43
CA MET A 102 10.54 7.71 -18.81
C MET A 102 11.68 7.60 -19.83
N LYS A 103 12.93 7.48 -19.37
CA LYS A 103 14.08 7.40 -20.27
C LYS A 103 13.98 6.16 -21.15
N THR A 104 14.41 6.28 -22.40
CA THR A 104 14.46 5.16 -23.34
C THR A 104 15.25 4.00 -22.76
N GLY A 105 14.69 2.79 -22.85
CA GLY A 105 15.34 1.57 -22.36
C GLY A 105 15.38 1.44 -20.84
N VAL A 106 14.56 2.20 -20.10
CA VAL A 106 14.25 1.92 -18.69
C VAL A 106 12.99 1.07 -18.65
N LEU A 107 13.06 -0.08 -17.99
CA LEU A 107 11.93 -0.96 -17.75
C LEU A 107 11.44 -0.81 -16.30
N VAL A 108 10.17 -0.47 -16.13
CA VAL A 108 9.55 -0.22 -14.83
C VAL A 108 8.69 -1.41 -14.43
N VAL A 109 8.87 -1.92 -13.21
CA VAL A 109 7.99 -2.93 -12.62
C VAL A 109 7.01 -2.23 -11.66
N THR A 110 5.72 -2.48 -11.86
CA THR A 110 4.64 -2.02 -10.98
C THR A 110 3.45 -2.98 -11.10
N PRO A 111 2.67 -3.23 -10.03
CA PRO A 111 1.50 -4.09 -10.12
C PRO A 111 0.34 -3.44 -10.89
N ASN A 112 -0.74 -4.21 -11.13
CA ASN A 112 -1.94 -3.78 -11.83
C ASN A 112 -2.88 -2.92 -10.93
N PRO A 113 -3.22 -1.67 -11.32
CA PRO A 113 -4.17 -0.81 -10.59
C PRO A 113 -5.59 -1.37 -10.43
N LYS A 114 -6.02 -2.28 -11.31
CA LYS A 114 -7.36 -2.91 -11.25
C LYS A 114 -7.49 -3.97 -10.14
N THR A 115 -6.39 -4.43 -9.57
CA THR A 115 -6.39 -5.47 -8.52
C THR A 115 -5.58 -5.10 -7.27
N SER A 116 -4.55 -4.25 -7.42
CA SER A 116 -3.60 -3.92 -6.35
C SER A 116 -3.83 -2.51 -5.81
N GLY A 117 -3.92 -2.37 -4.48
CA GLY A 117 -3.92 -1.05 -3.84
C GLY A 117 -2.56 -0.34 -3.97
N GLY A 118 -1.46 -1.08 -3.86
CA GLY A 118 -0.11 -0.53 -4.08
C GLY A 118 0.07 0.06 -5.48
N ALA A 119 -0.52 -0.57 -6.50
CA ALA A 119 -0.49 -0.05 -7.86
C ALA A 119 -1.21 1.30 -7.99
N ARG A 120 -2.35 1.46 -7.30
CA ARG A 120 -3.08 2.73 -7.25
C ARG A 120 -2.26 3.81 -6.55
N TRP A 121 -1.60 3.50 -5.44
CA TRP A 121 -0.66 4.42 -4.80
C TRP A 121 0.51 4.80 -5.70
N ASN A 122 1.13 3.84 -6.40
CA ASN A 122 2.20 4.08 -7.37
C ASN A 122 1.75 5.05 -8.48
N TYR A 123 0.57 4.80 -9.05
CA TYR A 123 -0.04 5.64 -10.08
C TYR A 123 -0.28 7.07 -9.58
N LEU A 124 -0.92 7.22 -8.41
CA LEU A 124 -1.25 8.54 -7.86
C LEU A 124 0.01 9.32 -7.46
N ALA A 125 1.06 8.65 -6.97
CA ALA A 125 2.34 9.31 -6.69
C ALA A 125 2.99 9.87 -7.97
N ALA A 126 3.01 9.08 -9.05
CA ALA A 126 3.49 9.52 -10.36
C ALA A 126 2.68 10.70 -10.91
N TRP A 127 1.34 10.61 -10.83
CA TRP A 127 0.43 11.66 -11.26
C TRP A 127 0.65 12.96 -10.47
N ALA A 128 0.71 12.87 -9.14
CA ALA A 128 0.92 14.02 -8.28
C ALA A 128 2.28 14.69 -8.52
N TRP A 129 3.35 13.92 -8.77
CA TRP A 129 4.63 14.50 -9.15
C TRP A 129 4.55 15.27 -10.47
N ALA A 130 3.85 14.73 -11.48
CA ALA A 130 3.66 15.39 -12.76
C ALA A 130 2.86 16.70 -12.63
N LEU A 131 1.80 16.71 -11.81
CA LEU A 131 1.03 17.93 -11.51
C LEU A 131 1.86 19.02 -10.83
N ARG A 132 2.86 18.64 -10.04
CA ARG A 132 3.74 19.59 -9.31
C ARG A 132 4.88 20.16 -10.16
N LYS A 133 5.06 19.70 -11.40
CA LYS A 133 6.08 20.27 -12.30
C LYS A 133 5.66 21.67 -12.78
N PRO A 134 6.62 22.54 -13.16
CA PRO A 134 6.30 23.80 -13.83
C PRO A 134 5.41 23.54 -15.06
N GLY A 135 4.26 24.22 -15.15
CA GLY A 135 3.27 23.98 -16.20
C GLY A 135 2.46 22.68 -16.05
N GLY A 136 2.48 22.05 -14.87
CA GLY A 136 1.70 20.86 -14.56
C GLY A 136 0.19 21.08 -14.73
N SER A 137 -0.49 20.13 -15.37
CA SER A 137 -1.94 20.09 -15.57
C SER A 137 -2.40 18.64 -15.64
N GLU A 138 -3.71 18.40 -15.54
CA GLU A 138 -4.29 17.06 -15.71
C GLU A 138 -3.85 16.41 -17.03
N ALA A 139 -3.78 17.18 -18.12
CA ALA A 139 -3.35 16.68 -19.43
C ALA A 139 -1.86 16.27 -19.44
N SER A 140 -0.97 17.07 -18.83
CA SER A 140 0.45 16.71 -18.77
C SER A 140 0.72 15.56 -17.79
N ALA A 141 -0.08 15.43 -16.73
CA ALA A 141 -0.04 14.29 -15.82
C ALA A 141 -0.53 13.00 -16.50
N GLU A 142 -1.63 13.04 -17.27
CA GLU A 142 -2.08 11.88 -18.06
C GLU A 142 -1.00 11.43 -19.05
N GLN A 143 -0.38 12.37 -19.77
CA GLN A 143 0.70 12.05 -20.71
C GLN A 143 1.92 11.47 -20.01
N PHE A 144 2.29 12.00 -18.85
CA PHE A 144 3.40 11.48 -18.05
C PHE A 144 3.15 10.03 -17.64
N VAL A 145 1.97 9.74 -17.08
CA VAL A 145 1.64 8.39 -16.64
C VAL A 145 1.44 7.44 -17.83
N ARG A 146 0.93 7.91 -18.98
CA ARG A 146 0.90 7.11 -20.21
C ARG A 146 2.30 6.66 -20.63
N LYS A 147 3.28 7.56 -20.65
CA LYS A 147 4.68 7.23 -20.95
C LYS A 147 5.26 6.27 -19.91
N LEU A 148 4.87 6.40 -18.64
CA LEU A 148 5.33 5.51 -17.57
C LEU A 148 4.90 4.08 -17.85
N TYR A 149 3.61 3.88 -18.14
CA TYR A 149 3.06 2.55 -18.41
C TYR A 149 3.53 1.96 -19.76
N ALA A 150 3.96 2.78 -20.72
CA ALA A 150 4.63 2.29 -21.92
C ALA A 150 5.98 1.60 -21.61
N ASN A 151 6.62 1.97 -20.49
CA ASN A 151 7.84 1.33 -19.99
C ASN A 151 7.57 0.15 -19.04
N VAL A 152 6.31 -0.27 -18.85
CA VAL A 152 5.93 -1.37 -17.95
C VAL A 152 5.67 -2.64 -18.75
N PRO A 153 6.57 -3.64 -18.71
CA PRO A 153 6.43 -4.85 -19.53
C PRO A 153 5.40 -5.84 -18.98
N VAL A 154 5.12 -5.79 -17.67
CA VAL A 154 4.21 -6.72 -16.99
C VAL A 154 3.49 -6.04 -15.84
N LEU A 155 2.20 -6.35 -15.69
CA LEU A 155 1.37 -5.89 -14.57
C LEU A 155 0.93 -7.08 -13.71
N ASP A 156 1.73 -7.39 -12.69
CA ASP A 156 1.38 -8.43 -11.73
C ASP A 156 0.11 -8.08 -10.95
N SER A 157 -0.65 -9.09 -10.54
CA SER A 157 -1.92 -8.89 -9.82
C SER A 157 -1.78 -8.20 -8.44
N GLY A 158 -0.58 -8.17 -7.86
CA GLY A 158 -0.30 -7.58 -6.54
C GLY A 158 1.18 -7.23 -6.33
N ALA A 159 1.47 -6.37 -5.35
CA ALA A 159 2.82 -5.84 -5.09
C ALA A 159 3.87 -6.92 -4.79
N ARG A 160 3.47 -8.02 -4.14
CA ARG A 160 4.35 -9.17 -3.87
C ARG A 160 4.77 -9.87 -5.17
N GLY A 161 3.86 -9.99 -6.13
CA GLY A 161 4.17 -10.52 -7.46
C GLY A 161 5.21 -9.67 -8.18
N SER A 162 5.01 -8.34 -8.19
CA SER A 162 5.99 -7.39 -8.74
C SER A 162 7.36 -7.45 -8.06
N SER A 163 7.37 -7.66 -6.75
CA SER A 163 8.60 -7.86 -5.98
C SER A 163 9.35 -9.13 -6.44
N THR A 164 8.64 -10.24 -6.65
CA THR A 164 9.20 -11.48 -7.22
C THR A 164 9.71 -11.26 -8.64
N THR A 165 8.91 -10.64 -9.51
CA THR A 165 9.27 -10.29 -10.89
C THR A 165 10.59 -9.51 -10.93
N PHE A 166 10.74 -8.50 -10.07
CA PHE A 166 11.94 -7.68 -10.04
C PHE A 166 13.15 -8.39 -9.41
N ALA A 167 13.00 -8.87 -8.17
CA ALA A 167 14.13 -9.34 -7.37
C ALA A 167 14.56 -10.78 -7.67
N GLN A 168 13.60 -11.67 -7.99
CA GLN A 168 13.86 -13.08 -8.22
C GLN A 168 13.97 -13.38 -9.72
N ASN A 169 13.02 -12.93 -10.53
CA ASN A 169 13.03 -13.19 -11.98
C ASN A 169 13.97 -12.23 -12.73
N GLY A 170 14.46 -11.19 -12.06
CA GLY A 170 15.41 -10.25 -12.64
C GLY A 170 14.83 -9.45 -13.80
N ILE A 171 13.53 -9.16 -13.79
CA ILE A 171 12.86 -8.35 -14.82
C ILE A 171 12.81 -6.88 -14.38
N GLY A 172 13.10 -5.96 -15.30
CA GLY A 172 13.01 -4.51 -15.07
C GLY A 172 14.27 -3.86 -14.49
N ASP A 173 14.39 -2.55 -14.62
CA ASP A 173 15.51 -1.77 -14.08
C ASP A 173 15.18 -1.14 -12.72
N VAL A 174 13.88 -0.91 -12.49
CA VAL A 174 13.35 -0.26 -11.30
C VAL A 174 11.99 -0.83 -10.93
N LEU A 175 11.77 -1.05 -9.64
CA LEU A 175 10.48 -1.40 -9.07
C LEU A 175 9.90 -0.21 -8.32
N LEU A 176 8.65 0.15 -8.65
CA LEU A 176 7.84 1.06 -7.84
C LEU A 176 7.27 0.28 -6.65
N ALA A 177 7.83 0.51 -5.47
CA ALA A 177 7.57 -0.31 -4.30
C ALA A 177 7.00 0.51 -3.15
N TRP A 178 6.15 -0.14 -2.36
CA TRP A 178 5.96 0.23 -0.97
C TRP A 178 7.30 0.30 -0.25
N GLU A 179 7.53 1.33 0.57
CA GLU A 179 8.78 1.49 1.30
C GLU A 179 9.12 0.27 2.17
N ASN A 180 8.12 -0.33 2.82
CA ASN A 180 8.30 -1.53 3.63
C ASN A 180 8.78 -2.74 2.79
N GLU A 181 8.20 -2.95 1.60
CA GLU A 181 8.61 -4.03 0.69
C GLU A 181 10.02 -3.79 0.14
N ALA A 182 10.34 -2.55 -0.25
CA ALA A 182 11.67 -2.20 -0.75
C ALA A 182 12.75 -2.50 0.31
N ARG A 183 12.49 -2.12 1.57
CA ARG A 183 13.41 -2.37 2.69
C ARG A 183 13.53 -3.84 3.04
N LEU A 184 12.41 -4.57 3.04
CA LEU A 184 12.42 -6.02 3.25
C LEU A 184 13.22 -6.73 2.15
N LEU A 185 13.05 -6.35 0.88
CA LEU A 185 13.81 -6.92 -0.22
C LEU A 185 15.30 -6.64 -0.10
N VAL A 186 15.70 -5.43 0.28
CA VAL A 186 17.12 -5.13 0.54
C VAL A 186 17.67 -5.98 1.69
N GLU A 187 16.90 -6.21 2.76
CA GLU A 187 17.31 -7.07 3.88
C GLU A 187 17.42 -8.55 3.45
N GLN A 188 16.50 -9.04 2.63
CA GLN A 188 16.45 -10.45 2.20
C GLN A 188 17.45 -10.78 1.08
N VAL A 189 17.64 -9.88 0.12
CA VAL A 189 18.44 -10.11 -1.09
C VAL A 189 19.86 -9.59 -0.94
N GLY A 190 20.07 -8.57 -0.11
CA GLY A 190 21.38 -7.97 0.15
C GLY A 190 21.55 -6.57 -0.46
N ARG A 191 22.25 -5.69 0.28
CA ARG A 191 22.61 -4.31 -0.10
C ARG A 191 23.64 -4.24 -1.24
N ASP A 192 24.29 -5.36 -1.52
CA ASP A 192 25.20 -5.59 -2.63
C ASP A 192 24.46 -5.89 -3.94
N ARG A 193 23.13 -6.09 -3.90
CA ARG A 193 22.32 -6.38 -5.09
C ARG A 193 21.28 -5.30 -5.41
N LEU A 194 20.71 -4.66 -4.39
CA LEU A 194 19.61 -3.72 -4.54
C LEU A 194 19.85 -2.43 -3.76
N GLU A 195 19.37 -1.31 -4.30
CA GLU A 195 19.47 0.02 -3.71
C GLU A 195 18.10 0.72 -3.70
N ILE A 196 17.81 1.45 -2.63
CA ILE A 196 16.57 2.24 -2.52
C ILE A 196 16.89 3.67 -2.96
N VAL A 197 16.12 4.18 -3.91
CA VAL A 197 16.11 5.58 -4.32
C VAL A 197 14.83 6.23 -3.80
N ILE A 198 14.99 7.31 -3.05
CA ILE A 198 13.88 8.10 -2.51
C ILE A 198 13.60 9.23 -3.50
N PRO A 199 12.41 9.29 -4.13
CA PRO A 199 12.09 10.34 -5.08
C PRO A 199 11.95 11.71 -4.40
N SER A 200 11.92 12.78 -5.19
CA SER A 200 11.77 14.15 -4.66
C SER A 200 10.38 14.38 -4.05
N LEU A 201 9.36 13.73 -4.60
CA LEU A 201 7.99 13.72 -4.12
C LEU A 201 7.48 12.28 -4.07
N SER A 202 6.68 11.95 -3.07
CA SER A 202 5.86 10.75 -3.07
C SER A 202 4.51 11.02 -2.42
N ILE A 203 3.75 9.96 -2.16
CA ILE A 203 2.42 10.03 -1.59
C ILE A 203 2.41 9.42 -0.19
N LEU A 204 1.68 10.03 0.75
CA LEU A 204 1.40 9.44 2.05
C LEU A 204 0.41 8.31 1.85
N ALA A 205 0.90 7.07 1.99
CA ALA A 205 0.05 5.91 1.90
C ALA A 205 -0.45 5.52 3.31
N GLU A 206 -1.77 5.40 3.45
CA GLU A 206 -2.48 5.16 4.70
C GLU A 206 -3.31 3.86 4.61
N PRO A 207 -2.71 2.68 4.89
CA PRO A 207 -3.41 1.41 4.86
C PRO A 207 -4.39 1.30 6.04
N PRO A 208 -5.71 1.26 5.80
CA PRO A 208 -6.68 1.29 6.87
C PRO A 208 -7.10 -0.11 7.33
N VAL A 209 -7.68 -0.15 8.52
CA VAL A 209 -8.22 -1.34 9.15
C VAL A 209 -9.67 -1.14 9.57
N ALA A 210 -10.48 -2.20 9.53
CA ALA A 210 -11.87 -2.15 10.01
C ALA A 210 -12.34 -3.50 10.54
N VAL A 211 -13.24 -3.46 11.52
CA VAL A 211 -14.00 -4.63 11.96
C VAL A 211 -15.14 -4.87 10.98
N VAL A 212 -15.30 -6.11 10.53
CA VAL A 212 -16.41 -6.50 9.65
C VAL A 212 -17.62 -6.84 10.52
N THR A 213 -18.37 -5.80 10.89
CA THR A 213 -19.47 -5.86 11.88
C THR A 213 -20.40 -7.05 11.65
N ARG A 214 -20.85 -7.28 10.41
CA ARG A 214 -21.77 -8.38 10.08
C ARG A 214 -21.20 -9.77 10.37
N ASN A 215 -19.91 -9.96 10.15
CA ASN A 215 -19.25 -11.25 10.35
C ASN A 215 -18.96 -11.47 11.83
N VAL A 216 -18.46 -10.45 12.53
CA VAL A 216 -18.16 -10.61 13.97
C VAL A 216 -19.40 -10.77 14.84
N GLU A 217 -20.54 -10.21 14.43
CA GLU A 217 -21.85 -10.46 15.05
C GLU A 217 -22.26 -11.94 14.90
N ARG A 218 -22.09 -12.50 13.69
CA ARG A 218 -22.38 -13.90 13.40
C ARG A 218 -21.46 -14.86 14.14
N HIS A 219 -20.17 -14.54 14.21
CA HIS A 219 -19.16 -15.39 14.84
C HIS A 219 -19.08 -15.22 16.36
N GLY A 220 -19.67 -14.15 16.92
CA GLY A 220 -19.49 -13.80 18.33
C GLY A 220 -18.07 -13.34 18.67
N THR A 221 -17.34 -12.77 17.70
CA THR A 221 -15.92 -12.39 17.82
C THR A 221 -15.70 -10.88 17.96
N GLY A 222 -16.78 -10.09 18.12
CA GLY A 222 -16.71 -8.62 18.07
C GLY A 222 -15.77 -7.97 19.07
N GLU A 223 -15.69 -8.51 20.30
CA GLU A 223 -14.78 -7.99 21.33
C GLU A 223 -13.31 -8.20 20.95
N VAL A 224 -12.92 -9.45 20.66
CA VAL A 224 -11.54 -9.80 20.31
C VAL A 224 -11.11 -9.16 18.99
N ALA A 225 -12.01 -9.02 18.01
CA ALA A 225 -11.74 -8.36 16.74
C ALA A 225 -11.46 -6.87 16.92
N ARG A 226 -12.27 -6.17 17.73
CA ARG A 226 -12.02 -4.77 18.07
C ARG A 226 -10.71 -4.59 18.83
N ALA A 227 -10.48 -5.40 19.86
CA ALA A 227 -9.26 -5.37 20.65
C ALA A 227 -8.01 -5.65 19.81
N TYR A 228 -8.11 -6.54 18.81
CA TYR A 228 -7.01 -6.80 17.86
C TYR A 228 -6.63 -5.54 17.08
N LEU A 229 -7.60 -4.79 16.55
CA LEU A 229 -7.33 -3.57 15.80
C LEU A 229 -6.85 -2.42 16.69
N GLU A 230 -7.41 -2.27 17.89
CA GLU A 230 -6.95 -1.29 18.89
C GLU A 230 -5.51 -1.60 19.33
N TYR A 231 -5.16 -2.87 19.51
CA TYR A 231 -3.81 -3.29 19.87
C TYR A 231 -2.76 -2.86 18.83
N LEU A 232 -3.12 -2.71 17.56
CA LEU A 232 -2.20 -2.21 16.52
C LEU A 232 -1.66 -0.81 16.82
N TYR A 233 -2.35 -0.02 17.66
CA TYR A 233 -1.93 1.31 18.11
C TYR A 233 -1.10 1.28 19.39
N SER A 234 -0.97 0.12 20.07
CA SER A 234 -0.15 -0.02 21.27
C SER A 234 1.34 0.18 20.96
N GLU A 235 2.12 0.57 21.97
CA GLU A 235 3.55 0.77 21.80
C GLU A 235 4.28 -0.51 21.32
N GLU A 236 3.89 -1.69 21.84
CA GLU A 236 4.45 -2.98 21.39
C GLU A 236 4.19 -3.21 19.89
N ALA A 237 2.94 -3.00 19.44
CA ALA A 237 2.59 -3.15 18.04
C ALA A 237 3.28 -2.10 17.15
N GLN A 238 3.40 -0.85 17.61
CA GLN A 238 4.08 0.21 16.87
C GLN A 238 5.58 -0.06 16.72
N ARG A 239 6.22 -0.67 17.73
CA ARG A 239 7.60 -1.18 17.61
C ARG A 239 7.69 -2.30 16.58
N LEU A 240 6.69 -3.18 16.48
CA LEU A 240 6.62 -4.21 15.43
C LEU A 240 6.40 -3.61 14.04
N VAL A 241 5.51 -2.62 13.90
CA VAL A 241 5.30 -1.84 12.66
C VAL A 241 6.64 -1.30 12.16
N ALA A 242 7.40 -0.62 13.03
CA ALA A 242 8.72 -0.11 12.70
C ALA A 242 9.70 -1.25 12.33
N LYS A 243 9.70 -2.34 13.11
CA LYS A 243 10.54 -3.52 12.86
C LYS A 243 10.28 -4.15 11.50
N HIS A 244 9.03 -4.13 11.03
CA HIS A 244 8.62 -4.63 9.72
C HIS A 244 8.60 -3.55 8.63
N PHE A 245 9.36 -2.47 8.84
CA PHE A 245 9.62 -1.42 7.85
C PHE A 245 8.42 -0.53 7.47
N TYR A 246 7.34 -0.56 8.24
CA TYR A 246 6.28 0.43 8.13
C TYR A 246 6.59 1.65 9.00
N ARG A 247 6.05 2.82 8.66
CA ARG A 247 6.22 4.05 9.45
C ARG A 247 5.21 4.05 10.61
N PRO A 248 5.65 3.98 11.87
CA PRO A 248 4.74 4.03 13.02
C PRO A 248 4.12 5.43 13.19
N ARG A 249 2.89 5.47 13.68
CA ARG A 249 2.20 6.72 14.06
C ARG A 249 2.63 7.21 15.43
N LEU A 250 2.92 6.28 16.35
CA LEU A 250 3.24 6.63 17.74
C LEU A 250 4.59 7.34 17.82
N GLU A 251 4.57 8.61 18.24
CA GLU A 251 5.74 9.48 18.23
C GLU A 251 6.91 8.91 19.06
N SER A 252 6.61 8.29 20.20
CA SER A 252 7.63 7.68 21.07
C SER A 252 8.42 6.57 20.37
N VAL A 253 7.82 5.91 19.37
CA VAL A 253 8.46 4.88 18.55
C VAL A 253 9.07 5.48 17.28
N ALA A 254 8.41 6.46 16.66
CA ALA A 254 8.91 7.13 15.46
C ALA A 254 10.21 7.91 15.72
N ARG A 255 10.37 8.46 16.92
CA ARG A 255 11.55 9.22 17.35
C ARG A 255 12.81 8.35 17.22
N GLY A 256 13.79 8.85 16.47
CA GLY A 256 15.07 8.15 16.24
C GLY A 256 15.08 7.20 15.03
N LEU A 257 13.96 7.00 14.33
CA LEU A 257 13.91 6.17 13.12
C LEU A 257 14.29 6.92 11.84
N GLY A 258 14.74 8.19 11.92
CA GLY A 258 15.03 9.02 10.73
C GLY A 258 16.08 8.44 9.77
N ARG A 259 17.05 7.67 10.28
CA ARG A 259 18.00 6.92 9.41
C ARG A 259 17.33 5.75 8.68
N ARG A 260 16.34 5.11 9.31
CA ARG A 260 15.58 3.99 8.75
C ARG A 260 14.52 4.47 7.77
N PHE A 261 13.88 5.59 8.08
CA PHE A 261 12.85 6.24 7.29
C PHE A 261 13.26 7.68 7.02
N PRO A 262 14.09 7.91 5.98
CA PRO A 262 14.49 9.27 5.64
C PRO A 262 13.26 10.13 5.32
N PRO A 263 13.35 11.44 5.57
CA PRO A 263 12.31 12.37 5.19
C PRO A 263 12.13 12.38 3.68
N VAL A 264 10.89 12.52 3.25
CA VAL A 264 10.48 12.62 1.85
C VAL A 264 9.28 13.58 1.81
N GLN A 265 9.18 14.39 0.77
CA GLN A 265 8.02 15.25 0.58
C GLN A 265 6.82 14.37 0.21
N LEU A 266 5.75 14.45 1.01
CA LEU A 266 4.55 13.63 0.83
C LEU A 266 3.35 14.54 0.57
N VAL A 267 2.58 14.19 -0.46
CA VAL A 267 1.22 14.70 -0.65
C VAL A 267 0.21 13.68 -0.15
N THR A 268 -1.00 14.13 0.19
CA THR A 268 -2.12 13.24 0.53
C THR A 268 -3.09 13.07 -0.64
N VAL A 269 -3.88 12.00 -0.61
CA VAL A 269 -4.95 11.79 -1.60
C VAL A 269 -6.01 12.88 -1.52
N ASP A 270 -6.29 13.37 -0.31
CA ASP A 270 -7.26 14.44 -0.10
C ASP A 270 -6.81 15.75 -0.75
N GLU A 271 -5.54 16.13 -0.53
CA GLU A 271 -4.98 17.38 -1.07
C GLU A 271 -4.96 17.43 -2.59
N VAL A 272 -4.57 16.33 -3.24
CA VAL A 272 -4.31 16.33 -4.69
C VAL A 272 -5.52 15.86 -5.48
N PHE A 273 -6.26 14.88 -4.97
CA PHE A 273 -7.32 14.21 -5.72
C PHE A 273 -8.72 14.47 -5.16
N GLY A 274 -8.85 15.17 -4.03
CA GLY A 274 -10.13 15.41 -3.36
C GLY A 274 -10.71 14.14 -2.73
N GLY A 275 -9.84 13.23 -2.30
CA GLY A 275 -10.22 12.01 -1.58
C GLY A 275 -10.38 10.78 -2.47
N TRP A 276 -10.43 9.63 -1.80
CA TRP A 276 -10.35 8.31 -2.43
C TRP A 276 -11.49 8.01 -3.42
N GLN A 277 -12.71 8.42 -3.11
CA GLN A 277 -13.86 8.23 -4.00
C GLN A 277 -13.70 8.94 -5.35
N ARG A 278 -13.19 10.19 -5.33
CA ARG A 278 -12.94 10.95 -6.55
C ARG A 278 -11.75 10.38 -7.32
N ALA A 279 -10.66 10.06 -6.63
CA ALA A 279 -9.48 9.44 -7.23
C ALA A 279 -9.82 8.11 -7.92
N GLN A 280 -10.54 7.22 -7.23
CA GLN A 280 -10.92 5.94 -7.77
C GLN A 280 -11.83 6.08 -9.00
N ARG A 281 -12.87 6.91 -8.92
CA ARG A 281 -13.79 7.13 -10.05
C ARG A 281 -13.07 7.70 -11.28
N ALA A 282 -12.18 8.67 -11.08
CA ALA A 282 -11.48 9.35 -12.18
C ALA A 282 -10.40 8.48 -12.84
N HIS A 283 -9.66 7.71 -12.05
CA HIS A 283 -8.47 7.01 -12.56
C HIS A 283 -8.66 5.51 -12.74
N PHE A 284 -9.42 4.83 -11.89
CA PHE A 284 -9.34 3.36 -11.77
C PHE A 284 -10.65 2.61 -12.07
N ALA A 285 -11.80 3.27 -11.98
CA ALA A 285 -13.08 2.72 -12.44
C ALA A 285 -13.02 2.37 -13.94
N ASP A 286 -13.96 1.55 -14.41
CA ASP A 286 -14.02 1.17 -15.81
C ASP A 286 -14.26 2.38 -16.72
N GLY A 287 -13.46 2.51 -17.78
CA GLY A 287 -13.42 3.70 -18.63
C GLY A 287 -12.68 4.90 -18.00
N GLY A 288 -12.15 4.73 -16.79
CA GLY A 288 -11.31 5.71 -16.10
C GLY A 288 -9.98 5.95 -16.83
N THR A 289 -9.21 6.89 -16.30
CA THR A 289 -7.98 7.34 -16.97
C THR A 289 -6.97 6.21 -17.21
N PHE A 290 -6.85 5.24 -16.29
CA PHE A 290 -5.97 4.09 -16.48
C PHE A 290 -6.32 3.27 -17.74
N ASP A 291 -7.60 3.03 -18.00
CA ASP A 291 -8.05 2.25 -19.17
C ASP A 291 -7.83 2.99 -20.49
N ARG A 292 -7.79 4.33 -20.45
CA ARG A 292 -7.49 5.15 -21.64
C ARG A 292 -6.00 5.18 -21.98
N ILE A 293 -5.13 5.04 -20.98
CA ILE A 293 -3.67 5.12 -21.18
C ILE A 293 -3.01 3.75 -21.31
N TYR A 294 -3.67 2.68 -20.87
CA TYR A 294 -3.14 1.32 -20.91
C TYR A 294 -4.19 0.35 -21.46
N ARG A 295 -3.86 -0.27 -22.60
CA ARG A 295 -4.61 -1.39 -23.19
C ARG A 295 -3.70 -2.62 -23.21
N PRO A 296 -4.06 -3.74 -22.56
CA PRO A 296 -3.29 -4.97 -22.65
C PRO A 296 -3.23 -5.46 -24.11
N GLY A 297 -2.03 -5.74 -24.62
CA GLY A 297 -1.83 -6.35 -25.95
C GLY A 297 -2.17 -5.44 -27.13
N GLY A 298 -1.65 -4.20 -27.12
CA GLY A 298 -1.97 -3.14 -28.08
C GLY A 298 -2.13 -3.56 -29.54
N GLU A 299 -3.09 -2.92 -30.21
CA GLU A 299 -3.03 -2.69 -31.66
C GLU A 299 -2.05 -1.54 -31.97
#